data_AF-A0A545TR10-F1
#
_entry.id   AF-A0A545TR10-F1
#
_cell.length_a   1.000
_cell.length_b   1.000
_cell.length_c   1.000
_cell.angle_alpha   90.00
_cell.angle_beta   90.00
_cell.angle_gamma   90.00
#
_symmetry.space_group_name_H-M   'P 1'
#
loop_
_entity.id
_entity.type
_entity.pdbx_description
1 polymer ?
#
loop_
_entity_poly.entity_id
_entity_poly.type
_entity_poly.pdbx_seq_one_letter_code
_entity_poly.pdbx_strand_id
1 'polypeptide(L)'
;MAYEHWTLDDIDWSAFDPAKVDPEILKIIKAASMVEYNGADYATYLCNVFPDDAQFQEVVKVWAEEEIQHGAALARWAELADPNFDFEGSFQKFKDGYSLPLDASTSVRGTRSGELVARCIVEVGTSSYYSALADATDEPVLVKICKLIAADELRHYKLFYTHLNRYLASEKIGKIRRALIALSRITETEDDELAYAYFAANGDGQDYDRKRWSQAYIQRAAGYYRPKHLDLGVAMTFKAAGLNPRGRLAGWAARAGYWAVKRKAKGLKQAA
;
A
#
# COMPACT_ATOMS: atom_id res chain seq x y z
N MET A 1 -29.75 -2.08 4.49
CA MET A 1 -28.76 -3.05 5.00
C MET A 1 -27.43 -2.32 4.95
N ALA A 2 -26.93 -1.83 6.09
CA ALA A 2 -25.55 -1.37 6.16
C ALA A 2 -24.66 -2.56 5.81
N TYR A 3 -23.66 -2.36 4.96
CA TYR A 3 -22.71 -3.41 4.62
C TYR A 3 -21.87 -3.64 5.88
N GLU A 4 -21.91 -4.83 6.46
CA GLU A 4 -21.05 -5.18 7.60
C GLU A 4 -19.63 -5.35 7.05
N HIS A 5 -18.71 -4.51 7.52
CA HIS A 5 -17.29 -4.62 7.17
C HIS A 5 -16.68 -5.81 7.93
N TRP A 6 -15.73 -6.52 7.33
CA TRP A 6 -15.11 -7.67 7.98
C TRP A 6 -14.28 -7.23 9.18
N THR A 7 -14.03 -8.15 10.09
CA THR A 7 -13.21 -7.97 11.28
C THR A 7 -12.22 -9.14 11.41
N LEU A 8 -11.28 -9.06 12.35
CA LEU A 8 -10.36 -10.18 12.62
C LEU A 8 -11.10 -11.47 13.00
N ASP A 9 -12.33 -11.40 13.51
CA ASP A 9 -13.13 -12.57 13.89
C ASP A 9 -13.76 -13.30 12.69
N ASP A 10 -13.81 -12.64 11.52
CA ASP A 10 -14.27 -13.25 10.26
C ASP A 10 -13.18 -14.10 9.57
N ILE A 11 -11.97 -14.13 10.14
CA ILE A 11 -10.84 -14.91 9.65
C ILE A 11 -10.77 -16.22 10.44
N ASP A 12 -10.79 -17.36 9.72
CA ASP A 12 -10.57 -18.67 10.32
C ASP A 12 -9.09 -18.88 10.65
N TRP A 13 -8.66 -18.35 11.79
CA TRP A 13 -7.29 -18.50 12.28
C TRP A 13 -6.89 -19.95 12.56
N SER A 14 -7.86 -20.86 12.75
CA SER A 14 -7.58 -22.28 12.98
C SER A 14 -7.05 -22.99 11.72
N ALA A 15 -7.28 -22.40 10.55
CA ALA A 15 -6.74 -22.88 9.28
C ALA A 15 -5.25 -22.57 9.09
N PHE A 16 -4.62 -21.79 9.98
CA PHE A 16 -3.22 -21.41 9.87
C PHE A 16 -2.31 -22.65 9.79
N ASP A 17 -1.44 -22.68 8.78
CA ASP A 17 -0.54 -23.81 8.53
C ASP A 17 0.92 -23.34 8.48
N PRO A 18 1.73 -23.56 9.54
CA PRO A 18 3.13 -23.11 9.57
C PRO A 18 3.99 -23.77 8.48
N ALA A 19 3.61 -24.94 7.97
CA ALA A 19 4.36 -25.61 6.91
C ALA A 19 4.20 -24.94 5.54
N LYS A 20 3.23 -24.03 5.38
CA LYS A 20 2.96 -23.30 4.13
C LYS A 20 3.44 -21.85 4.16
N VAL A 21 4.06 -21.42 5.26
CA VAL A 21 4.65 -20.09 5.37
C VAL A 21 5.87 -19.99 4.46
N ASP A 22 5.83 -19.08 3.49
CA ASP A 22 7.01 -18.67 2.72
C ASP A 22 7.82 -17.65 3.55
N PRO A 23 9.08 -17.95 3.94
CA PRO A 23 9.91 -17.04 4.74
C PRO A 23 10.19 -15.70 4.06
N GLU A 24 10.20 -15.64 2.72
CA GLU A 24 10.41 -14.39 1.99
C GLU A 24 9.15 -13.52 1.94
N ILE A 25 7.96 -14.14 1.92
CA ILE A 25 6.68 -13.45 2.10
C ILE A 25 6.56 -12.93 3.53
N LEU A 26 6.91 -13.74 4.53
CA LEU A 26 6.86 -13.34 5.94
C LEU A 26 7.60 -12.01 6.19
N LYS A 27 8.82 -11.86 5.67
CA LYS A 27 9.63 -10.64 5.83
C LYS A 27 8.93 -9.37 5.32
N ILE A 28 8.24 -9.47 4.18
CA ILE A 28 7.51 -8.33 3.60
C ILE A 28 6.15 -8.11 4.25
N ILE A 29 5.51 -9.16 4.79
CA ILE A 29 4.26 -9.03 5.56
C ILE A 29 4.52 -8.35 6.91
N LYS A 30 5.62 -8.66 7.61
CA LYS A 30 6.00 -7.92 8.82
C LYS A 30 6.12 -6.42 8.55
N ALA A 31 6.79 -6.05 7.46
CA ALA A 31 6.91 -4.65 7.05
C ALA A 31 5.54 -4.03 6.72
N ALA A 32 4.73 -4.72 5.91
CA ALA A 32 3.41 -4.26 5.51
C ALA A 32 2.50 -4.05 6.73
N SER A 33 2.54 -4.95 7.73
CA SER A 33 1.72 -4.83 8.95
C SER A 33 1.90 -3.48 9.63
N MET A 34 3.12 -2.95 9.69
CA MET A 34 3.39 -1.64 10.30
C MET A 34 2.94 -0.46 9.45
N VAL A 35 3.09 -0.56 8.12
CA VAL A 35 2.67 0.52 7.21
C VAL A 35 1.15 0.65 7.21
N GLU A 36 0.41 -0.46 7.08
CA GLU A 36 -1.05 -0.45 7.17
C GLU A 36 -1.52 0.04 8.55
N TYR A 37 -0.86 -0.42 9.64
CA TYR A 37 -1.22 -0.01 11.00
C TYR A 37 -0.99 1.49 11.27
N ASN A 38 -0.22 2.18 10.43
CA ASN A 38 0.05 3.61 10.56
C ASN A 38 -1.07 4.51 9.97
N GLY A 39 -2.25 3.96 9.68
CA GLY A 39 -3.39 4.71 9.11
C GLY A 39 -3.81 5.96 9.91
N ALA A 40 -3.63 5.98 11.23
CA ALA A 40 -3.98 7.13 12.08
C ALA A 40 -3.19 8.41 11.75
N ASP A 41 -1.89 8.29 11.49
CA ASP A 41 -1.03 9.42 11.13
C ASP A 41 -1.42 9.95 9.74
N TYR A 42 -1.79 9.06 8.81
CA TYR A 42 -2.32 9.43 7.51
C TYR A 42 -3.68 10.15 7.61
N ALA A 43 -4.59 9.69 8.47
CA ALA A 43 -5.84 10.39 8.70
C ALA A 43 -5.62 11.79 9.27
N THR A 44 -4.68 11.94 10.20
CA THR A 44 -4.29 13.24 10.76
C THR A 44 -3.77 14.17 9.65
N TYR A 45 -2.81 13.69 8.85
CA TYR A 45 -2.27 14.43 7.70
C TYR A 45 -3.38 14.86 6.73
N LEU A 46 -4.25 13.94 6.33
CA LEU A 46 -5.34 14.22 5.40
C LEU A 46 -6.37 15.19 6.00
N CYS A 47 -6.69 15.10 7.29
CA CYS A 47 -7.56 16.09 7.92
C CYS A 47 -6.95 17.50 7.89
N ASN A 48 -5.63 17.62 8.07
CA ASN A 48 -4.93 18.90 8.03
C ASN A 48 -4.82 19.50 6.63
N VAL A 49 -4.74 18.67 5.58
CA VAL A 49 -4.78 19.12 4.18
C VAL A 49 -6.20 19.52 3.73
N PHE A 50 -7.23 18.96 4.37
CA PHE A 50 -8.65 19.18 4.07
C PHE A 50 -9.42 19.77 5.29
N PRO A 51 -8.98 20.92 5.85
CA PRO A 51 -9.49 21.44 7.12
C PRO A 51 -10.96 21.90 7.07
N ASP A 52 -11.45 22.30 5.90
CA ASP A 52 -12.79 22.84 5.64
C ASP A 52 -13.76 21.79 5.04
N ASP A 53 -13.39 20.51 5.06
CA ASP A 53 -14.14 19.43 4.42
C ASP A 53 -14.56 18.36 5.44
N ALA A 54 -15.47 18.71 6.35
CA ALA A 54 -15.94 17.82 7.41
C ALA A 54 -16.44 16.46 6.89
N GLN A 55 -17.09 16.45 5.72
CA GLN A 55 -17.55 15.22 5.08
C GLN A 55 -16.38 14.32 4.67
N PHE A 56 -15.32 14.87 4.08
CA PHE A 56 -14.13 14.09 3.74
C PHE A 56 -13.39 13.62 5.00
N GLN A 57 -13.29 14.46 6.04
CA GLN A 57 -12.64 14.07 7.29
C GLN A 57 -13.34 12.89 7.98
N GLU A 58 -14.67 12.85 8.00
CA GLU A 58 -15.42 11.73 8.55
C GLU A 58 -15.11 10.43 7.78
N VAL A 59 -15.11 10.51 6.46
CA VAL A 59 -14.83 9.37 5.58
C VAL A 59 -13.39 8.87 5.71
N VAL A 60 -12.42 9.77 5.87
CA VAL A 60 -11.00 9.41 6.07
C VAL A 60 -10.75 8.77 7.44
N LYS A 61 -11.50 9.15 8.49
CA LYS A 61 -11.39 8.51 9.80
C LYS A 61 -11.84 7.06 9.74
N VAL A 62 -12.96 6.78 9.06
CA VAL A 62 -13.42 5.41 8.83
C VAL A 62 -12.41 4.62 7.99
N TRP A 63 -11.88 5.22 6.91
CA TRP A 63 -10.79 4.63 6.13
C TRP A 63 -9.60 4.22 7.02
N ALA A 64 -9.14 5.10 7.91
CA ALA A 64 -8.01 4.79 8.79
C ALA A 64 -8.30 3.68 9.81
N GLU A 65 -9.55 3.52 10.26
CA GLU A 65 -9.95 2.38 11.08
C GLU A 65 -9.83 1.06 10.29
N GLU A 66 -10.23 1.06 9.01
CA GLU A 66 -10.08 -0.10 8.11
C GLU A 66 -8.57 -0.42 7.88
N GLU A 67 -7.72 0.59 7.64
CA GLU A 67 -6.26 0.41 7.46
C GLU A 67 -5.57 -0.15 8.72
N ILE A 68 -5.93 0.37 9.91
CA ILE A 68 -5.43 -0.16 11.19
C ILE A 68 -5.82 -1.63 11.35
N GLN A 69 -7.05 -2.00 10.94
CA GLN A 69 -7.49 -3.38 10.94
C GLN A 69 -6.65 -4.26 10.00
N HIS A 70 -6.30 -3.77 8.82
CA HIS A 70 -5.41 -4.48 7.89
C HIS A 70 -4.06 -4.76 8.54
N GLY A 71 -3.46 -3.74 9.15
CA GLY A 71 -2.21 -3.87 9.89
C GLY A 71 -2.28 -4.89 11.02
N ALA A 72 -3.36 -4.87 11.82
CA ALA A 72 -3.58 -5.81 12.91
C ALA A 72 -3.73 -7.26 12.42
N ALA A 73 -4.45 -7.48 11.32
CA ALA A 73 -4.58 -8.82 10.74
C ALA A 73 -3.24 -9.36 10.23
N LEU A 74 -2.45 -8.53 9.56
CA LEU A 74 -1.11 -8.90 9.08
C LEU A 74 -0.13 -9.15 10.22
N ALA A 75 -0.17 -8.32 11.26
CA ALA A 75 0.65 -8.47 12.46
C ALA A 75 0.37 -9.81 13.15
N ARG A 76 -0.90 -10.11 13.42
CA ARG A 76 -1.32 -11.38 14.04
C ARG A 76 -0.89 -12.58 13.20
N TRP A 77 -1.02 -12.52 11.87
CA TRP A 77 -0.53 -13.58 11.00
C TRP A 77 1.00 -13.74 11.09
N ALA A 78 1.74 -12.61 11.11
CA ALA A 78 3.19 -12.63 11.19
C ALA A 78 3.70 -13.21 12.52
N GLU A 79 3.02 -12.94 13.64
CA GLU A 79 3.35 -13.51 14.96
C GLU A 79 3.05 -15.02 15.05
N LEU A 80 2.02 -15.51 14.35
CA LEU A 80 1.78 -16.95 14.21
C LEU A 80 2.89 -17.63 13.38
N ALA A 81 3.36 -16.95 12.33
CA ALA A 81 4.40 -17.44 11.43
C ALA A 81 5.81 -17.36 12.02
N ASP A 82 6.08 -16.38 12.88
CA ASP A 82 7.32 -16.24 13.64
C ASP A 82 7.01 -15.82 15.08
N PRO A 83 6.99 -16.78 16.02
CA PRO A 83 6.71 -16.50 17.43
C PRO A 83 7.72 -15.57 18.12
N ASN A 84 8.86 -15.26 17.50
CA ASN A 84 9.83 -14.30 18.03
C ASN A 84 9.62 -12.88 17.49
N PHE A 85 8.69 -12.69 16.55
CA PHE A 85 8.37 -11.36 16.05
C PHE A 85 7.59 -10.58 17.09
N ASP A 86 8.19 -9.49 17.58
CA ASP A 86 7.53 -8.49 18.43
C ASP A 86 7.01 -7.36 17.54
N PHE A 87 5.71 -7.40 17.22
CA PHE A 87 5.08 -6.37 16.40
C PHE A 87 5.10 -5.01 17.10
N GLU A 88 4.75 -4.94 18.39
CA GLU A 88 4.66 -3.68 19.13
C GLU A 88 6.02 -2.98 19.19
N GLY A 89 7.08 -3.71 19.54
CA GLY A 89 8.45 -3.18 19.56
C GLY A 89 8.94 -2.76 18.18
N SER A 90 8.62 -3.53 17.14
CA SER A 90 8.96 -3.19 15.75
C SER A 90 8.22 -1.93 15.29
N PHE A 91 6.93 -1.80 15.62
CA PHE A 91 6.11 -0.66 15.25
C PHE A 91 6.55 0.62 15.97
N GLN A 92 6.92 0.52 17.24
CA GLN A 92 7.49 1.66 17.97
C GLN A 92 8.80 2.12 17.31
N LYS A 93 9.70 1.17 16.98
CA LYS A 93 10.94 1.48 16.26
C LYS A 93 10.67 2.13 14.90
N PHE A 94 9.65 1.67 14.17
CA PHE A 94 9.23 2.27 12.90
C PHE A 94 8.77 3.72 13.09
N LYS A 95 7.92 4.01 14.08
CA LYS A 95 7.45 5.37 14.39
C LYS A 95 8.56 6.33 14.85
N ASP A 96 9.57 5.81 15.55
CA ASP A 96 10.71 6.61 15.98
C ASP A 96 11.61 7.02 14.80
N GLY A 97 11.61 6.22 13.72
CA GLY A 97 12.48 6.39 12.56
C GLY A 97 11.82 7.02 11.34
N TYR A 98 10.49 6.94 11.24
CA TYR A 98 9.70 7.49 10.15
C TYR A 98 8.49 8.23 10.71
N SER A 99 8.26 9.46 10.23
CA SER A 99 7.08 10.23 10.58
C SER A 99 6.58 11.03 9.39
N LEU A 100 5.27 11.19 9.31
CA LEU A 100 4.62 12.10 8.38
C LEU A 100 4.74 13.54 8.88
N PRO A 101 4.72 14.54 7.98
CA PRO A 101 4.66 15.95 8.39
C PRO A 101 3.24 16.28 8.89
N LEU A 102 2.95 15.91 10.14
CA LEU A 102 1.62 16.05 10.76
C LEU A 102 1.21 17.51 11.00
N ASP A 103 2.12 18.46 10.86
CA ASP A 103 1.86 19.90 10.92
C ASP A 103 1.53 20.52 9.55
N ALA A 104 1.61 19.74 8.47
CA ALA A 104 1.35 20.23 7.12
C ALA A 104 -0.14 20.57 6.91
N SER A 105 -0.40 21.85 6.61
CA SER A 105 -1.74 22.35 6.24
C SER A 105 -1.98 22.39 4.72
N THR A 106 -0.97 22.01 3.92
CA THR A 106 -1.04 21.98 2.47
C THR A 106 -0.50 20.66 1.93
N SER A 107 -1.10 20.17 0.84
CA SER A 107 -0.65 18.92 0.23
C SER A 107 0.77 19.07 -0.34
N VAL A 108 1.61 18.06 -0.12
CA VAL A 108 2.93 17.92 -0.76
C VAL A 108 2.84 17.74 -2.29
N ARG A 109 1.63 17.50 -2.81
CA ARG A 109 1.30 17.45 -4.25
C ARG A 109 0.79 18.80 -4.77
N GLY A 110 0.79 19.82 -3.91
CA GLY A 110 0.51 21.23 -4.19
C GLY A 110 -0.96 21.60 -4.40
N THR A 111 -1.88 20.62 -4.44
CA THR A 111 -3.34 20.83 -4.53
C THR A 111 -4.06 19.64 -3.89
N ARG A 112 -5.32 19.82 -3.47
CA ARG A 112 -6.11 18.73 -2.88
C ARG A 112 -6.47 17.65 -3.91
N SER A 113 -6.78 18.06 -5.14
CA SER A 113 -6.94 17.13 -6.27
C SER A 113 -5.65 16.36 -6.53
N GLY A 114 -4.49 17.00 -6.38
CA GLY A 114 -3.20 16.34 -6.50
C GLY A 114 -2.99 15.27 -5.43
N GLU A 115 -3.33 15.57 -4.18
CA GLU A 115 -3.31 14.60 -3.08
C GLU A 115 -4.20 13.39 -3.37
N LEU A 116 -5.43 13.65 -3.80
CA LEU A 116 -6.41 12.59 -4.10
C LEU A 116 -6.00 11.72 -5.29
N VAL A 117 -5.29 12.27 -6.29
CA VAL A 117 -4.67 11.48 -7.35
C VAL A 117 -3.59 10.56 -6.78
N ALA A 118 -2.73 11.07 -5.88
CA ALA A 118 -1.70 10.26 -5.25
C ALA A 118 -2.30 9.14 -4.39
N ARG A 119 -3.34 9.43 -3.59
CA ARG A 119 -4.07 8.42 -2.81
C ARG A 119 -4.66 7.34 -3.68
N CYS A 120 -5.37 7.70 -4.76
CA CYS A 120 -5.90 6.71 -5.74
C CYS A 120 -4.81 5.75 -6.26
N ILE A 121 -3.56 6.19 -6.35
CA ILE A 121 -2.47 5.36 -6.88
C ILE A 121 -1.87 4.46 -5.81
N VAL A 122 -1.84 4.93 -4.56
CA VAL A 122 -1.54 4.09 -3.40
C VAL A 122 -2.55 2.96 -3.33
N GLU A 123 -3.84 3.26 -3.19
CA GLU A 123 -4.88 2.22 -3.03
C GLU A 123 -4.85 1.16 -4.13
N VAL A 124 -4.77 1.57 -5.41
CA VAL A 124 -4.75 0.59 -6.50
C VAL A 124 -3.41 -0.19 -6.55
N GLY A 125 -2.31 0.43 -6.14
CA GLY A 125 -1.02 -0.22 -6.00
C GLY A 125 -1.07 -1.29 -4.90
N THR A 126 -1.62 -0.93 -3.73
CA THR A 126 -1.83 -1.81 -2.57
C THR A 126 -2.77 -2.97 -2.91
N SER A 127 -3.87 -2.71 -3.61
CA SER A 127 -4.77 -3.76 -4.12
C SER A 127 -4.04 -4.75 -5.03
N SER A 128 -3.20 -4.23 -5.93
CA SER A 128 -2.40 -5.05 -6.85
C SER A 128 -1.33 -5.85 -6.11
N TYR A 129 -0.74 -5.28 -5.06
CA TYR A 129 0.24 -5.92 -4.19
C TYR A 129 -0.36 -7.11 -3.45
N TYR A 130 -1.46 -6.93 -2.71
CA TYR A 130 -2.08 -8.04 -1.99
C TYR A 130 -2.73 -9.06 -2.92
N SER A 131 -3.25 -8.64 -4.08
CA SER A 131 -3.67 -9.59 -5.11
C SER A 131 -2.51 -10.48 -5.57
N ALA A 132 -1.31 -9.92 -5.70
CA ALA A 132 -0.13 -10.69 -6.08
C ALA A 132 0.32 -11.67 -4.99
N LEU A 133 0.27 -11.26 -3.72
CA LEU A 133 0.62 -12.12 -2.59
C LEU A 133 -0.40 -13.25 -2.38
N ALA A 134 -1.70 -12.96 -2.48
CA ALA A 134 -2.77 -13.96 -2.42
C ALA A 134 -2.64 -15.05 -3.50
N ASP A 135 -2.05 -14.70 -4.64
CA ASP A 135 -1.82 -15.57 -5.79
C ASP A 135 -0.52 -16.40 -5.68
N ALA A 136 0.36 -16.02 -4.74
CA ALA A 136 1.71 -16.52 -4.59
C ALA A 136 1.93 -17.34 -3.31
N THR A 137 1.20 -17.04 -2.23
CA THR A 137 1.23 -17.81 -0.99
C THR A 137 0.29 -19.01 -1.05
N ASP A 138 0.71 -20.11 -0.42
CA ASP A 138 -0.12 -21.30 -0.20
C ASP A 138 -0.74 -21.31 1.22
N GLU A 139 -0.31 -20.40 2.11
CA GLU A 139 -0.81 -20.31 3.48
C GLU A 139 -2.26 -19.77 3.47
N PRO A 140 -3.25 -20.57 3.89
CA PRO A 140 -4.67 -20.26 3.68
C PRO A 140 -5.16 -18.99 4.40
N VAL A 141 -4.64 -18.70 5.59
CA VAL A 141 -5.04 -17.52 6.35
C VAL A 141 -4.52 -16.26 5.67
N LEU A 142 -3.27 -16.27 5.19
CA LEU A 142 -2.70 -15.16 4.44
C LEU A 142 -3.42 -14.93 3.11
N VAL A 143 -3.76 -16.00 2.38
CA VAL A 143 -4.58 -15.88 1.15
C VAL A 143 -5.89 -15.13 1.45
N LYS A 144 -6.55 -15.46 2.56
CA LYS A 144 -7.81 -14.80 2.96
C LYS A 144 -7.59 -13.33 3.31
N ILE A 145 -6.60 -13.02 4.16
CA ILE A 145 -6.25 -11.64 4.56
C ILE A 145 -5.95 -10.79 3.34
N CYS A 146 -5.03 -11.24 2.47
CA CYS A 146 -4.66 -10.50 1.27
C CYS A 146 -5.85 -10.24 0.33
N LYS A 147 -6.79 -11.19 0.21
CA LYS A 147 -8.01 -10.98 -0.60
C LYS A 147 -8.97 -9.97 0.00
N LEU A 148 -9.12 -9.97 1.33
CA LEU A 148 -9.95 -9.00 2.05
C LEU A 148 -9.38 -7.59 1.86
N ILE A 149 -8.10 -7.42 2.18
CA ILE A 149 -7.40 -6.14 2.01
C ILE A 149 -7.49 -5.67 0.55
N ALA A 150 -7.13 -6.51 -0.42
CA ALA A 150 -7.18 -6.13 -1.83
C ALA A 150 -8.57 -5.66 -2.30
N ALA A 151 -9.65 -6.17 -1.71
CA ALA A 151 -11.02 -5.73 -1.99
C ALA A 151 -11.34 -4.37 -1.34
N ASP A 152 -10.86 -4.13 -0.12
CA ASP A 152 -10.98 -2.87 0.60
C ASP A 152 -10.25 -1.75 -0.11
N GLU A 153 -9.02 -2.02 -0.56
CA GLU A 153 -8.24 -1.08 -1.37
C GLU A 153 -8.97 -0.60 -2.64
N LEU A 154 -9.80 -1.46 -3.25
CA LEU A 154 -10.64 -1.05 -4.38
C LEU A 154 -11.82 -0.16 -3.93
N ARG A 155 -12.35 -0.37 -2.72
CA ARG A 155 -13.35 0.52 -2.09
C ARG A 155 -12.71 1.86 -1.71
N HIS A 156 -11.51 1.86 -1.13
CA HIS A 156 -10.74 3.05 -0.80
C HIS A 156 -10.39 3.86 -2.05
N TYR A 157 -9.96 3.20 -3.13
CA TYR A 157 -9.78 3.85 -4.43
C TYR A 157 -11.05 4.59 -4.85
N LYS A 158 -12.22 3.94 -4.76
CA LYS A 158 -13.48 4.54 -5.17
C LYS A 158 -13.85 5.74 -4.31
N LEU A 159 -13.60 5.66 -3.00
CA LEU A 159 -13.74 6.75 -2.04
C LEU A 159 -12.90 7.95 -2.49
N PHE A 160 -11.57 7.79 -2.60
CA PHE A 160 -10.69 8.89 -2.99
C PHE A 160 -10.99 9.42 -4.39
N TYR A 161 -11.34 8.54 -5.34
CA TYR A 161 -11.71 8.95 -6.69
C TYR A 161 -13.02 9.77 -6.73
N THR A 162 -13.97 9.47 -5.84
CA THR A 162 -15.21 10.24 -5.71
C THR A 162 -14.91 11.66 -5.22
N HIS A 163 -14.09 11.79 -4.18
CA HIS A 163 -13.66 13.10 -3.69
C HIS A 163 -12.76 13.84 -4.69
N LEU A 164 -11.92 13.11 -5.44
CA LEU A 164 -11.12 13.68 -6.53
C LEU A 164 -12.02 14.37 -7.55
N ASN A 165 -13.09 13.72 -8.00
CA ASN A 165 -14.01 14.32 -8.97
C ASN A 165 -14.70 15.58 -8.43
N ARG A 166 -15.02 15.61 -7.13
CA ARG A 166 -15.57 16.81 -6.47
C ARG A 166 -14.58 17.97 -6.49
N TYR A 167 -13.32 17.72 -6.16
CA TYR A 167 -12.26 18.75 -6.18
C TYR A 167 -11.82 19.16 -7.59
N LEU A 168 -11.89 18.25 -8.57
CA LEU A 168 -11.64 18.57 -9.97
C LEU A 168 -12.61 19.61 -10.55
N ALA A 169 -13.84 19.69 -10.00
CA ALA A 169 -14.81 20.69 -10.40
C ALA A 169 -14.39 22.12 -10.02
N SER A 170 -13.64 22.29 -8.92
CA SER A 170 -13.18 23.59 -8.42
C SER A 170 -11.72 23.90 -8.81
N GLU A 171 -10.77 23.01 -8.54
CA GLU A 171 -9.32 23.27 -8.72
C GLU A 171 -8.84 23.12 -10.17
N LYS A 172 -9.64 22.48 -11.05
CA LYS A 172 -9.37 22.33 -12.51
C LYS A 172 -7.95 21.90 -12.87
N ILE A 173 -7.33 21.02 -12.08
CA ILE A 173 -6.00 20.49 -12.38
C ILE A 173 -5.99 19.75 -13.73
N GLY A 174 -5.08 20.15 -14.62
CA GLY A 174 -4.97 19.60 -15.97
C GLY A 174 -4.51 18.13 -15.99
N LYS A 175 -4.88 17.39 -17.05
CA LYS A 175 -4.54 15.96 -17.22
C LYS A 175 -3.03 15.69 -17.13
N ILE A 176 -2.21 16.61 -17.66
CA ILE A 176 -0.74 16.50 -17.63
C ILE A 176 -0.23 16.51 -16.19
N ARG A 177 -0.67 17.47 -15.36
CA ARG A 177 -0.22 17.56 -13.97
C ARG A 177 -0.65 16.34 -13.17
N ARG A 178 -1.87 15.83 -13.39
CA ARG A 178 -2.30 14.57 -12.76
C ARG A 178 -1.46 13.37 -13.20
N ALA A 179 -1.11 13.28 -14.48
CA ALA A 179 -0.24 12.22 -14.98
C ALA A 179 1.19 12.31 -14.40
N LEU A 180 1.72 13.52 -14.18
CA LEU A 180 3.01 13.71 -13.51
C LEU A 180 2.96 13.32 -12.03
N ILE A 181 1.90 13.70 -11.31
CA ILE A 181 1.69 13.26 -9.93
C ILE A 181 1.59 11.73 -9.88
N ALA A 182 0.88 11.16 -10.85
CA ALA A 182 0.73 9.72 -10.93
C ALA A 182 2.04 8.98 -11.15
N LEU A 183 2.83 9.47 -12.10
CA LEU A 183 4.15 8.94 -12.37
C LEU A 183 5.06 9.11 -11.15
N SER A 184 5.08 10.29 -10.53
CA SER A 184 5.84 10.57 -9.30
C SER A 184 5.54 9.52 -8.25
N ARG A 185 4.27 9.28 -7.93
CA ARG A 185 3.89 8.32 -6.89
C ARG A 185 4.31 6.88 -7.23
N ILE A 186 4.23 6.47 -8.49
CA ILE A 186 4.72 5.14 -8.93
C ILE A 186 6.25 5.04 -8.83
N THR A 187 6.96 6.14 -9.09
CA THR A 187 8.43 6.20 -9.12
C THR A 187 9.08 6.57 -7.80
N GLU A 188 8.30 6.89 -6.76
CA GLU A 188 8.72 7.07 -5.37
C GLU A 188 9.21 5.74 -4.76
N THR A 189 9.90 4.93 -5.56
CA THR A 189 10.42 3.58 -5.28
C THR A 189 11.61 3.57 -4.33
N GLU A 190 11.67 4.60 -3.50
CA GLU A 190 12.55 4.77 -2.36
C GLU A 190 11.70 5.20 -1.16
N ASP A 191 10.43 4.81 -1.07
CA ASP A 191 9.57 5.17 0.06
C ASP A 191 10.29 4.78 1.35
N ASP A 192 10.76 5.80 2.07
CA ASP A 192 11.54 5.63 3.28
C ASP A 192 10.72 4.87 4.31
N GLU A 193 9.40 5.02 4.23
CA GLU A 193 8.41 4.27 5.00
C GLU A 193 8.60 2.76 4.89
N LEU A 194 8.47 2.20 3.69
CA LEU A 194 8.57 0.75 3.48
C LEU A 194 9.99 0.23 3.74
N ALA A 195 11.01 1.03 3.43
CA ALA A 195 12.40 0.69 3.72
C ALA A 195 12.64 0.61 5.23
N TYR A 196 12.14 1.59 5.98
CA TYR A 196 12.28 1.65 7.43
C TYR A 196 11.41 0.60 8.12
N ALA A 197 10.17 0.38 7.67
CA ALA A 197 9.32 -0.68 8.19
C ALA A 197 9.98 -2.06 7.99
N TYR A 198 10.53 -2.32 6.80
CA TYR A 198 11.24 -3.58 6.56
C TYR A 198 12.50 -3.72 7.44
N PHE A 199 13.24 -2.63 7.65
CA PHE A 199 14.36 -2.60 8.59
C PHE A 199 13.92 -2.82 10.05
N ALA A 200 12.84 -2.18 10.49
CA ALA A 200 12.34 -2.28 11.85
C ALA A 200 11.98 -3.74 12.19
N ALA A 201 11.35 -4.44 11.24
CA ALA A 201 10.94 -5.84 11.39
C ALA A 201 12.04 -6.90 11.17
N ASN A 202 13.07 -6.59 10.35
CA ASN A 202 14.04 -7.61 9.88
C ASN A 202 15.52 -7.20 10.09
N GLY A 203 15.77 -6.10 10.81
CA GLY A 203 17.09 -5.48 10.91
C GLY A 203 18.10 -6.23 11.77
N ASP A 204 17.63 -7.00 12.76
CA ASP A 204 18.45 -7.79 13.69
C ASP A 204 19.70 -7.06 14.23
N GLY A 205 19.51 -5.86 14.76
CA GLY A 205 20.58 -5.06 15.38
C GLY A 205 21.54 -4.37 14.41
N GLN A 206 21.28 -4.41 13.10
CA GLN A 206 22.04 -3.67 12.11
C GLN A 206 21.63 -2.19 12.06
N ASP A 207 22.45 -1.37 11.41
CA ASP A 207 22.14 0.03 11.16
C ASP A 207 21.17 0.21 9.98
N TYR A 208 20.41 1.30 10.02
CA TYR A 208 19.52 1.65 8.92
C TYR A 208 20.30 2.21 7.73
N ASP A 209 20.22 1.53 6.59
CA ASP A 209 20.59 2.07 5.28
C ASP A 209 19.40 1.98 4.32
N ARG A 210 18.82 3.13 3.99
CA ARG A 210 17.60 3.23 3.16
C ARG A 210 17.72 2.47 1.86
N LYS A 211 18.87 2.58 1.17
CA LYS A 211 19.07 1.94 -0.14
C LYS A 211 19.05 0.42 -0.03
N ARG A 212 19.78 -0.12 0.94
CA ARG A 212 19.85 -1.56 1.23
C ARG A 212 18.49 -2.12 1.59
N TRP A 213 17.79 -1.50 2.55
CA TRP A 213 16.52 -2.01 3.05
C TRP A 213 15.38 -1.83 2.05
N SER A 214 15.36 -0.72 1.31
CA SER A 214 14.46 -0.51 0.17
C SER A 214 14.66 -1.59 -0.90
N GLN A 215 15.91 -1.88 -1.28
CA GLN A 215 16.21 -2.94 -2.24
C GLN A 215 15.80 -4.32 -1.72
N ALA A 216 16.07 -4.62 -0.45
CA ALA A 216 15.70 -5.89 0.16
C ALA A 216 14.18 -6.13 0.14
N TYR A 217 13.38 -5.11 0.43
CA TYR A 217 11.92 -5.17 0.33
C TYR A 217 11.45 -5.31 -1.12
N ILE A 218 11.88 -4.39 -1.99
CA ILE A 218 11.40 -4.29 -3.37
C ILE A 218 11.71 -5.56 -4.18
N GLN A 219 12.88 -6.16 -3.99
CA GLN A 219 13.25 -7.37 -4.72
C GLN A 219 12.30 -8.53 -4.40
N ARG A 220 11.90 -8.69 -3.14
CA ARG A 220 10.94 -9.70 -2.68
C ARG A 220 9.55 -9.41 -3.22
N ALA A 221 9.02 -8.23 -2.92
CA ALA A 221 7.68 -7.82 -3.33
C ALA A 221 7.50 -7.93 -4.86
N ALA A 222 8.49 -7.50 -5.65
CA ALA A 222 8.45 -7.57 -7.11
C ALA A 222 8.44 -9.01 -7.66
N GLY A 223 8.97 -9.98 -6.91
CA GLY A 223 9.07 -11.39 -7.33
C GLY A 223 7.71 -12.06 -7.51
N TYR A 224 6.67 -11.56 -6.83
CA TYR A 224 5.34 -12.18 -6.82
C TYR A 224 4.37 -11.61 -7.87
N TYR A 225 4.76 -10.54 -8.57
CA TYR A 225 3.90 -9.93 -9.59
C TYR A 225 3.84 -10.76 -10.88
N ARG A 226 2.61 -10.93 -11.36
CA ARG A 226 2.27 -11.48 -12.69
C ARG A 226 1.67 -10.36 -13.55
N PRO A 227 1.70 -10.46 -14.89
CA PRO A 227 1.16 -9.40 -15.76
C PRO A 227 -0.26 -8.94 -15.39
N LYS A 228 -1.14 -9.89 -15.05
CA LYS A 228 -2.53 -9.60 -14.66
C LYS A 228 -2.66 -8.67 -13.45
N HIS A 229 -1.68 -8.65 -12.53
CA HIS A 229 -1.72 -7.80 -11.33
C HIS A 229 -1.50 -6.33 -11.69
N LEU A 230 -0.78 -6.04 -12.80
CA LEU A 230 -0.53 -4.66 -13.22
C LEU A 230 -1.58 -4.11 -14.18
N ASP A 231 -2.32 -4.97 -14.90
CA ASP A 231 -3.31 -4.52 -15.87
C ASP A 231 -4.41 -3.67 -15.21
N LEU A 232 -4.95 -4.13 -14.07
CA LEU A 232 -5.96 -3.39 -13.30
C LEU A 232 -5.35 -2.11 -12.67
N GLY A 233 -4.17 -2.25 -12.04
CA GLY A 233 -3.40 -1.16 -11.44
C GLY A 233 -3.19 0.02 -12.41
N VAL A 234 -2.71 -0.29 -13.60
CA VAL A 234 -2.46 0.71 -14.66
C VAL A 234 -3.76 1.30 -15.19
N ALA A 235 -4.80 0.50 -15.42
CA ALA A 235 -6.07 1.01 -15.90
C ALA A 235 -6.67 2.04 -14.92
N MET A 236 -6.69 1.73 -13.63
CA MET A 236 -7.24 2.62 -12.61
C MET A 236 -6.35 3.83 -12.31
N THR A 237 -5.02 3.68 -12.40
CA THR A 237 -4.08 4.82 -12.40
C THR A 237 -4.39 5.78 -13.56
N PHE A 238 -4.56 5.25 -14.77
CA PHE A 238 -4.90 6.05 -15.95
C PHE A 238 -6.22 6.79 -15.74
N LYS A 239 -7.21 6.12 -15.14
CA LYS A 239 -8.51 6.73 -14.81
C LYS A 239 -8.36 7.89 -13.82
N ALA A 240 -7.56 7.76 -12.77
CA ALA A 240 -7.29 8.83 -11.80
C ALA A 240 -6.51 10.00 -12.42
N ALA A 241 -5.57 9.70 -13.32
CA ALA A 241 -4.88 10.70 -14.14
C ALA A 241 -5.79 11.33 -15.23
N GLY A 242 -7.00 10.77 -15.42
CA GLY A 242 -8.00 11.05 -16.47
C GLY A 242 -7.47 10.91 -17.90
N LEU A 243 -6.65 9.88 -18.08
CA LEU A 243 -6.28 9.26 -19.34
C LEU A 243 -7.26 8.12 -19.65
N ASN A 244 -7.22 7.59 -20.88
CA ASN A 244 -8.09 6.49 -21.28
C ASN A 244 -7.59 5.14 -20.67
N PRO A 245 -8.34 4.51 -19.76
CA PRO A 245 -7.90 3.30 -19.05
C PRO A 245 -7.91 2.03 -19.93
N ARG A 246 -8.62 2.05 -21.06
CA ARG A 246 -8.76 0.92 -22.00
C ARG A 246 -8.04 1.16 -23.34
N GLY A 247 -7.22 2.21 -23.41
CA GLY A 247 -6.49 2.58 -24.62
C GLY A 247 -5.21 1.76 -24.82
N ARG A 248 -4.65 1.82 -26.03
CA ARG A 248 -3.36 1.17 -26.35
C ARG A 248 -2.23 1.62 -25.42
N LEU A 249 -2.22 2.90 -25.03
CA LEU A 249 -1.23 3.45 -24.08
C LEU A 249 -1.26 2.76 -22.72
N ALA A 250 -2.44 2.43 -22.20
CA ALA A 250 -2.57 1.70 -20.94
C ALA A 250 -1.99 0.29 -21.07
N GLY A 251 -2.27 -0.41 -22.17
CA GLY A 251 -1.67 -1.72 -22.45
C GLY A 251 -0.15 -1.69 -22.59
N TRP A 252 0.41 -0.65 -23.22
CA TRP A 252 1.86 -0.45 -23.28
C TRP A 252 2.46 -0.15 -21.91
N ALA A 253 1.81 0.71 -21.11
CA ALA A 253 2.25 1.04 -19.76
C ALA A 253 2.23 -0.18 -18.83
N ALA A 254 1.22 -1.05 -18.92
CA ALA A 254 1.16 -2.30 -18.15
C ALA A 254 2.33 -3.24 -18.49
N ARG A 255 2.64 -3.41 -19.78
CA ARG A 255 3.80 -4.20 -20.22
C ARG A 255 5.13 -3.61 -19.75
N ALA A 256 5.29 -2.29 -19.88
CA ALA A 256 6.49 -1.58 -19.42
C ALA A 256 6.66 -1.68 -17.90
N GLY A 257 5.56 -1.49 -17.15
CA GLY A 257 5.52 -1.67 -15.71
C GLY A 257 5.91 -3.08 -15.30
N TYR A 258 5.37 -4.10 -15.99
CA TYR A 258 5.73 -5.49 -15.71
C TYR A 258 7.22 -5.77 -15.97
N TRP A 259 7.77 -5.23 -17.05
CA TRP A 259 9.20 -5.36 -17.33
C TRP A 259 10.05 -4.69 -16.24
N ALA A 260 9.65 -3.51 -15.76
CA ALA A 260 10.33 -2.81 -14.68
C ALA A 260 10.29 -3.59 -13.36
N VAL A 261 9.12 -4.13 -12.98
CA VAL A 261 8.95 -4.99 -11.80
C VAL A 261 9.81 -6.25 -11.93
N LYS A 262 9.77 -6.92 -13.08
CA LYS A 262 10.61 -8.12 -13.34
C LYS A 262 12.11 -7.81 -13.26
N ARG A 263 12.55 -6.63 -13.72
CA ARG A 263 13.94 -6.20 -13.60
C ARG A 263 14.34 -6.00 -12.14
N LYS A 264 13.46 -5.42 -11.31
CA LYS A 264 13.68 -5.27 -9.87
C LYS A 264 13.78 -6.62 -9.15
N ALA A 265 12.93 -7.58 -9.49
CA ALA A 265 12.96 -8.93 -8.91
C ALA A 265 14.27 -9.70 -9.20
N LYS A 266 14.93 -9.46 -10.35
CA LYS A 266 16.15 -10.18 -10.75
C LYS A 266 17.38 -9.89 -9.86
N GLY A 267 17.36 -8.84 -9.04
CA GLY A 267 18.47 -8.53 -8.12
C GLY A 267 18.74 -9.63 -7.09
N LEU A 268 17.72 -10.42 -6.71
CA LEU A 268 17.84 -11.53 -5.75
C LEU A 268 18.73 -12.68 -6.23
N LYS A 269 18.79 -12.96 -7.54
CA LYS A 269 19.52 -14.12 -8.08
C LYS A 269 21.03 -13.91 -8.25
N GLN A 270 21.54 -12.71 -7.99
CA GLN A 270 22.97 -12.41 -8.10
C GLN A 270 23.66 -12.29 -6.73
N ALA A 271 22.91 -12.42 -5.64
CA ALA A 271 23.39 -12.29 -4.27
C ALA A 271 23.20 -13.57 -3.41
N ALA A 272 22.77 -14.67 -4.03
CA ALA A 272 22.69 -16.02 -3.48
C ALA A 272 23.64 -16.93 -4.26
#